data_AF-A0A961MDY0-F1
#
_entry.id   AF-A0A961MDY0-F1
#
_cell.length_a   1.000
_cell.length_b   1.000
_cell.length_c   1.000
_cell.angle_alpha   90.00
_cell.angle_beta   90.00
_cell.angle_gamma   90.00
#
_symmetry.space_group_name_H-M   'P 1'
#
loop_
_entity.id
_entity.type
_entity.pdbx_description
1 polymer ?
#
loop_
_entity_poly.entity_id
_entity_poly.type
_entity_poly.pdbx_seq_one_letter_code
_entity_poly.pdbx_strand_id
1 'polypeptide(L)'
;MLKALDSVPAGTAPELATAVDQLALVGASLARRIARGGLDEALGAAAGTNTDGDSQKALDVIADEAFMAALAQGPVRFYASEEQDSVVALNETGSLAVAIDPLDG
;
A
#
# COMPACT_ATOMS: atom_id res chain seq x y z
N MET A 1 8.08 8.34 -14.39
CA MET A 1 7.47 8.97 -13.21
C MET A 1 6.05 8.45 -13.11
N LEU A 2 5.63 7.85 -11.98
CA LEU A 2 4.21 7.60 -11.77
C LEU A 2 3.50 8.97 -11.71
N LYS A 3 2.34 9.07 -12.37
CA LYS A 3 1.54 10.30 -12.43
C LYS A 3 0.51 10.27 -11.32
N ALA A 4 0.28 11.43 -10.71
CA ALA A 4 -0.90 11.66 -9.89
C ALA A 4 -2.19 11.49 -10.72
N LEU A 5 -3.34 11.30 -10.05
CA LEU A 5 -4.67 11.21 -10.67
C LEU A 5 -4.87 12.33 -11.70
N ASP A 6 -5.20 11.95 -12.94
CA ASP A 6 -5.33 12.90 -14.06
C ASP A 6 -6.50 13.87 -13.88
N SER A 7 -7.52 13.49 -13.08
CA SER A 7 -8.65 14.35 -12.73
C SER A 7 -9.31 13.91 -11.43
N VAL A 8 -9.76 14.86 -10.63
CA VAL A 8 -10.53 14.63 -9.41
C VAL A 8 -11.89 15.34 -9.53
N PRO A 9 -13.03 14.74 -9.14
CA PRO A 9 -14.33 15.38 -9.23
C PRO A 9 -14.40 16.73 -8.51
N ALA A 10 -15.17 17.67 -9.07
CA ALA A 10 -15.38 18.97 -8.45
C ALA A 10 -16.02 18.83 -7.05
N GLY A 11 -15.52 19.57 -6.07
CA GLY A 11 -15.99 19.51 -4.69
C GLY A 11 -15.38 18.39 -3.84
N THR A 12 -14.44 17.59 -4.39
CA THR A 12 -13.69 16.61 -3.61
C THR A 12 -12.81 17.32 -2.59
N ALA A 13 -12.87 16.89 -1.34
CA ALA A 13 -12.00 17.40 -0.28
C ALA A 13 -10.52 17.16 -0.64
N PRO A 14 -9.62 18.14 -0.49
CA PRO A 14 -8.21 17.99 -0.85
C PRO A 14 -7.54 16.80 -0.18
N GLU A 15 -7.90 16.52 1.06
CA GLU A 15 -7.37 15.40 1.86
C GLU A 15 -7.77 14.05 1.25
N LEU A 16 -9.04 13.93 0.82
CA LEU A 16 -9.51 12.72 0.15
C LEU A 16 -8.81 12.53 -1.19
N ALA A 17 -8.64 13.61 -1.96
CA ALA A 17 -7.93 13.56 -3.23
C ALA A 17 -6.49 13.07 -3.06
N THR A 18 -5.76 13.59 -2.05
CA THR A 18 -4.40 13.16 -1.74
C THR A 18 -4.34 11.70 -1.29
N ALA A 19 -5.25 11.25 -0.41
CA ALA A 19 -5.26 9.87 0.04
C ALA A 19 -5.52 8.89 -1.11
N VAL A 20 -6.49 9.18 -1.99
CA VAL A 20 -6.77 8.33 -3.16
C VAL A 20 -5.59 8.33 -4.14
N ASP A 21 -4.91 9.46 -4.31
CA ASP A 21 -3.71 9.53 -5.15
C ASP A 21 -2.58 8.65 -4.60
N GLN A 22 -2.32 8.72 -3.29
CA GLN A 22 -1.32 7.86 -2.63
C GLN A 22 -1.66 6.37 -2.79
N LEU A 23 -2.93 6.00 -2.57
CA LEU A 23 -3.40 4.62 -2.77
C LEU A 23 -3.19 4.16 -4.22
N ALA A 24 -3.54 5.00 -5.20
CA ALA A 24 -3.40 4.67 -6.62
C ALA A 24 -1.92 4.52 -7.04
N LEU A 25 -1.05 5.38 -6.54
CA LEU A 25 0.39 5.32 -6.81
C LEU A 25 1.02 4.03 -6.26
N VAL A 26 0.71 3.67 -5.01
CA VAL A 26 1.18 2.42 -4.39
C VAL A 26 0.61 1.21 -5.14
N GLY A 27 -0.70 1.19 -5.39
CA GLY A 27 -1.36 0.09 -6.12
C GLY A 27 -0.76 -0.13 -7.51
N ALA A 28 -0.51 0.94 -8.27
CA ALA A 28 0.13 0.85 -9.59
C ALA A 28 1.58 0.36 -9.52
N SER A 29 2.31 0.71 -8.44
CA SER A 29 3.66 0.20 -8.18
C SER A 29 3.65 -1.30 -7.85
N LEU A 30 2.78 -1.73 -6.93
CA LEU A 30 2.60 -3.14 -6.56
C LEU A 30 2.16 -3.98 -7.75
N ALA A 31 1.17 -3.52 -8.53
CA ALA A 31 0.73 -4.21 -9.73
C ALA A 31 1.88 -4.45 -10.73
N ARG A 32 2.77 -3.45 -10.91
CA ARG A 32 3.95 -3.59 -11.77
C ARG A 32 4.95 -4.60 -11.20
N ARG A 33 5.16 -4.60 -9.88
CA ARG A 33 6.04 -5.54 -9.18
C ARG A 33 5.54 -6.98 -9.35
N ILE A 34 4.24 -7.19 -9.10
CA ILE A 34 3.55 -8.50 -9.22
C ILE A 34 3.57 -9.00 -10.66
N ALA A 35 3.22 -8.17 -11.64
CA ALA A 35 3.20 -8.55 -13.06
C ALA A 35 4.58 -9.01 -13.57
N ARG A 36 5.65 -8.58 -12.91
CA ARG A 36 7.02 -8.97 -13.23
C ARG A 36 7.52 -10.17 -12.45
N GLY A 37 6.68 -10.78 -11.62
CA GLY A 37 7.02 -11.98 -10.83
C GLY A 37 8.28 -11.81 -9.98
N GLY A 38 8.61 -10.58 -9.57
CA GLY A 38 9.83 -10.31 -8.79
C GLY A 38 11.15 -10.45 -9.55
N LEU A 39 11.15 -10.40 -10.88
CA LEU A 39 12.35 -10.51 -11.72
C LEU A 39 13.46 -9.50 -11.36
N ASP A 40 13.12 -8.30 -10.88
CA ASP A 40 14.08 -7.25 -10.51
C ASP A 40 14.57 -7.32 -9.06
N GLU A 41 13.86 -8.04 -8.21
CA GLU A 41 14.13 -8.08 -6.76
C GLU A 41 14.56 -9.47 -6.31
N ALA A 42 14.62 -10.42 -7.24
CA ALA A 42 14.75 -11.82 -6.95
C ALA A 42 13.81 -12.21 -5.81
N LEU A 43 12.49 -11.96 -5.96
CA LEU A 43 11.50 -12.53 -5.02
C LEU A 43 11.65 -14.07 -4.97
N GLY A 44 12.18 -14.67 -6.05
CA GLY A 44 12.62 -16.08 -6.10
C GLY A 44 14.04 -16.39 -5.60
N ALA A 45 14.86 -15.43 -5.15
CA ALA A 45 16.16 -15.67 -4.48
C ALA A 45 16.21 -15.13 -3.04
N ALA A 46 15.28 -14.24 -2.66
CA ALA A 46 14.70 -14.20 -1.31
C ALA A 46 13.88 -15.47 -1.00
N ALA A 47 13.80 -16.41 -1.95
CA ALA A 47 13.58 -17.83 -1.69
C ALA A 47 14.78 -18.45 -0.94
N GLY A 48 15.06 -17.93 0.27
CA GLY A 48 15.18 -18.88 1.36
C GLY A 48 13.88 -19.68 1.32
N THR A 49 13.99 -20.98 1.07
CA THR A 49 12.89 -21.93 1.07
C THR A 49 11.99 -21.66 2.26
N ASN A 50 10.85 -21.03 2.00
CA ASN A 50 9.75 -21.16 2.91
C ASN A 50 8.77 -22.11 2.24
N THR A 51 9.08 -23.38 2.46
CA THR A 51 8.48 -24.59 1.89
C THR A 51 7.01 -24.80 2.27
N ASP A 52 6.35 -23.78 2.86
CA ASP A 52 5.06 -23.86 3.55
C ASP A 52 4.00 -22.83 3.06
N GLY A 53 4.25 -22.06 1.99
CA GLY A 53 3.30 -21.05 1.45
C GLY A 53 3.65 -19.57 1.71
N ASP A 54 4.89 -19.31 2.09
CA ASP A 54 5.37 -18.03 2.64
C ASP A 54 5.79 -16.98 1.59
N SER A 55 5.82 -17.31 0.29
CA SER A 55 6.05 -16.30 -0.75
C SER A 55 4.89 -15.32 -0.89
N GLN A 56 3.66 -15.76 -0.57
CA GLN A 56 2.50 -14.86 -0.48
C GLN A 56 2.67 -13.92 0.72
N LYS A 57 2.93 -14.46 1.92
CA LYS A 57 3.18 -13.63 3.12
C LYS A 57 4.27 -12.57 2.95
N ALA A 58 5.32 -12.87 2.18
CA ALA A 58 6.36 -11.88 1.90
C ALA A 58 5.81 -10.69 1.09
N LEU A 59 4.93 -10.95 0.13
CA LEU A 59 4.31 -9.93 -0.72
C LEU A 59 3.22 -9.16 0.03
N ASP A 60 2.50 -9.81 0.94
CA ASP A 60 1.52 -9.18 1.83
C ASP A 60 2.20 -8.14 2.74
N VAL A 61 3.30 -8.52 3.41
CA VAL A 61 4.12 -7.60 4.22
C VAL A 61 4.66 -6.43 3.38
N ILE A 62 5.14 -6.72 2.17
CA ILE A 62 5.61 -5.70 1.23
C ILE A 62 4.49 -4.70 0.89
N ALA A 63 3.27 -5.18 0.67
CA ALA A 63 2.14 -4.35 0.30
C ALA A 63 1.71 -3.46 1.47
N ASP A 64 1.59 -4.05 2.67
CA ASP A 64 1.26 -3.35 3.90
C ASP A 64 2.25 -2.22 4.20
N GLU A 65 3.56 -2.51 4.18
CA GLU A 65 4.62 -1.53 4.39
C GLU A 65 4.57 -0.40 3.35
N ALA A 66 4.32 -0.73 2.08
CA ALA A 66 4.24 0.25 1.00
C ALA A 66 3.05 1.22 1.18
N PHE A 67 1.87 0.69 1.54
CA PHE A 67 0.70 1.52 1.83
C PHE A 67 0.89 2.36 3.08
N MET A 68 1.38 1.78 4.19
CA MET A 68 1.67 2.53 5.41
C MET A 68 2.66 3.67 5.16
N ALA A 69 3.77 3.41 4.47
CA ALA A 69 4.80 4.42 4.19
C ALA A 69 4.25 5.59 3.35
N ALA A 70 3.42 5.30 2.35
CA ALA A 70 2.80 6.33 1.53
C ALA A 70 1.77 7.15 2.32
N LEU A 71 0.85 6.48 3.02
CA LEU A 71 -0.24 7.12 3.74
C LEU A 71 0.22 7.93 4.97
N ALA A 72 1.33 7.54 5.59
CA ALA A 72 1.92 8.27 6.72
C ALA A 72 2.38 9.70 6.37
N GLN A 73 2.69 9.96 5.09
CA GLN A 73 3.05 11.30 4.60
C GLN A 73 1.83 12.11 4.16
N GLY A 74 0.62 11.54 4.29
CA GLY A 74 -0.62 12.11 3.80
C GLY A 74 -1.60 12.47 4.92
N PRO A 75 -2.89 12.60 4.57
CA PRO A 75 -3.93 13.02 5.50
C PRO A 75 -4.51 11.86 6.35
N VAL A 76 -3.95 10.66 6.25
CA VAL A 76 -4.44 9.49 6.98
C VAL A 76 -3.83 9.46 8.38
N ARG A 77 -4.70 9.58 9.40
CA ARG A 77 -4.33 9.45 10.81
C ARG A 77 -4.29 8.01 11.27
N PHE A 78 -5.30 7.22 10.92
CA PHE A 78 -5.45 5.85 11.40
C PHE A 78 -5.49 4.87 10.23
N TYR A 79 -4.77 3.77 10.38
CA TYR A 79 -4.64 2.72 9.39
C TYR A 79 -4.99 1.38 10.02
N ALA A 80 -6.02 0.74 9.50
CA ALA A 80 -6.41 -0.61 9.85
C ALA A 80 -6.13 -1.50 8.63
N SER A 81 -5.37 -2.57 8.82
CA SER A 81 -4.97 -3.49 7.76
C SER A 81 -5.22 -4.92 8.21
N GLU A 82 -5.49 -5.82 7.27
CA GLU A 82 -5.54 -7.26 7.53
C GLU A 82 -4.22 -7.79 8.10
N GLU A 83 -3.10 -7.22 7.68
CA GLU A 83 -1.75 -7.63 8.10
C GLU A 83 -1.33 -7.08 9.47
N GLN A 84 -2.19 -6.29 10.13
CA GLN A 84 -1.89 -5.64 11.40
C GLN A 84 -2.86 -6.11 12.50
N ASP A 85 -2.32 -6.58 13.63
CA ASP A 85 -3.12 -7.01 14.79
C ASP A 85 -3.97 -5.88 15.40
N SER A 86 -3.59 -4.62 15.16
CA SER A 86 -4.25 -3.46 15.74
C SER A 86 -4.16 -2.24 14.82
N VAL A 87 -5.06 -1.28 15.04
CA VAL A 87 -5.06 -0.01 14.30
C VAL A 87 -3.77 0.75 14.56
N VAL A 88 -3.07 1.13 13.49
CA VAL A 88 -1.83 1.89 13.52
C VAL A 88 -2.14 3.39 13.42
N ALA A 89 -1.55 4.20 14.30
CA ALA A 89 -1.57 5.66 14.17
C ALA A 89 -0.40 6.11 13.27
N LEU A 90 -0.72 6.67 12.09
CA LEU A 90 0.27 7.06 11.08
C LEU A 90 0.64 8.55 11.14
N ASN A 91 -0.35 9.44 11.24
CA ASN A 91 -0.14 10.89 11.23
C ASN A 91 -1.07 11.60 12.24
N GLU A 92 -0.50 12.16 13.30
CA GLU A 92 -1.23 12.88 14.36
C GLU A 92 -2.00 14.12 13.88
N THR A 93 -1.68 14.65 12.70
CA THR A 93 -2.37 15.79 12.08
C THR A 93 -3.37 15.37 11.01
N GLY A 94 -3.38 14.09 10.63
CA GLY A 94 -4.30 13.54 9.65
C GLY A 94 -5.77 13.69 10.07
N SER A 95 -6.66 13.77 9.08
CA SER A 95 -8.10 13.91 9.24
C SER A 95 -8.89 12.69 8.78
N LEU A 96 -8.23 11.73 8.12
CA LEU A 96 -8.86 10.53 7.56
C LEU A 96 -8.44 9.26 8.32
N ALA A 97 -9.27 8.23 8.23
CA ALA A 97 -8.94 6.87 8.62
C ALA A 97 -9.14 5.95 7.41
N VAL A 98 -8.26 4.96 7.24
CA VAL A 98 -8.31 3.98 6.16
C VAL A 98 -8.36 2.58 6.76
N ALA A 99 -9.27 1.75 6.24
CA ALA A 99 -9.26 0.31 6.43
C ALA A 99 -8.98 -0.34 5.07
N ILE A 100 -8.04 -1.27 5.01
CA ILE A 100 -7.56 -1.87 3.75
C ILE A 100 -7.23 -3.34 3.93
N ASP A 101 -7.43 -4.12 2.88
CA ASP A 101 -6.67 -5.33 2.64
C ASP A 101 -5.57 -4.95 1.62
N PRO A 102 -4.29 -4.92 2.04
CA PRO A 102 -3.22 -4.40 1.20
C PRO A 102 -2.91 -5.30 -0.01
N LEU A 103 -3.27 -6.59 0.05
CA LEU A 103 -3.09 -7.52 -1.04
C LEU A 103 -4.05 -8.73 -0.93
N ASP A 104 -5.21 -8.60 -1.56
CA ASP A 104 -6.16 -9.70 -1.69
C ASP A 104 -5.60 -10.85 -2.54
N GLY A 105 -5.77 -12.10 -2.07
CA GLY A 105 -5.15 -13.31 -2.61
C GLY A 105 -5.97 -14.59 -2.50
#